data_AF-A0A0F9Q082-F1
#
_entry.id   AF-A0A0F9Q082-F1
#
_cell.length_a   1.000
_cell.length_b   1.000
_cell.length_c   1.000
_cell.angle_alpha   90.00
_cell.angle_beta   90.00
_cell.angle_gamma   90.00
#
_symmetry.space_group_name_H-M   'P 1'
#
loop_
_entity.id
_entity.type
_entity.pdbx_description
1 polymer ?
#
loop_
_entity_poly.entity_id
_entity_poly.type
_entity_poly.pdbx_seq_one_letter_code
_entity_poly.pdbx_strand_id
1 'polypeptide(L)'
;MPEEAVPVVTPTERAVKPITLYHGTSKQFSSFSMEQMGEGAGDLGIPGIYFTENKELAQLYGGTKGHVLTTEVTMTKSYHMDIEDLMTIPVDEEGQAVGQPENKLTNKEGQQLIEQLGRQGYDSIIIDVASEESDERFGLGGEFDTPQYIVFSPEQANIVSPVTPEVVGPRLENVVDYDRRYTLEELREMARQEGLSPSGSKKGIAARLIAKGLK
;
A
#
# COMPACT_ATOMS: atom_id res chain seq x y z
N MET A 1 -16.80 -32.11 42.47
CA MET A 1 -16.61 -32.48 41.05
C MET A 1 -15.27 -31.91 40.64
N PRO A 2 -14.31 -32.70 40.15
CA PRO A 2 -13.02 -32.17 39.74
C PRO A 2 -13.19 -31.39 38.43
N GLU A 3 -12.58 -30.21 38.39
CA GLU A 3 -12.48 -29.34 37.22
C GLU A 3 -11.54 -30.02 36.21
N GLU A 4 -12.08 -30.48 35.08
CA GLU A 4 -11.28 -31.10 34.02
C GLU A 4 -10.34 -30.05 33.42
N ALA A 5 -9.04 -30.27 33.60
CA ALA A 5 -8.01 -29.42 33.01
C ALA A 5 -8.08 -29.51 31.49
N VAL A 6 -8.38 -28.37 30.84
CA VAL A 6 -8.40 -28.24 29.39
C VAL A 6 -6.96 -28.45 28.88
N PRO A 7 -6.73 -29.34 27.90
CA PRO A 7 -5.38 -29.60 27.39
C PRO A 7 -4.81 -28.35 26.74
N VAL A 8 -3.65 -27.90 27.23
CA VAL A 8 -2.84 -26.86 26.60
C VAL A 8 -2.30 -27.43 25.29
N VAL A 9 -2.92 -27.06 24.18
CA VAL A 9 -2.43 -27.41 22.85
C VAL A 9 -1.24 -26.50 22.56
N THR A 10 -0.01 -27.03 22.62
CA THR A 10 1.18 -26.30 22.16
C THR A 10 1.08 -26.11 20.65
N PRO A 11 1.10 -24.86 20.13
CA PRO A 11 1.12 -24.63 18.69
C PRO A 11 2.36 -25.30 18.12
N THR A 12 2.18 -26.21 17.17
CA THR A 12 3.30 -26.75 16.42
C THR A 12 3.79 -25.63 15.50
N GLU A 13 4.96 -25.04 15.81
CA GLU A 13 5.62 -24.03 14.98
C GLU A 13 5.80 -24.58 13.56
N ARG A 14 4.87 -24.28 12.67
CA ARG A 14 5.15 -24.37 11.24
C ARG A 14 6.06 -23.20 10.92
N ALA A 15 7.23 -23.49 10.36
CA ALA A 15 8.12 -22.46 9.86
C ALA A 15 7.35 -21.57 8.87
N VAL A 16 7.17 -20.30 9.23
CA VAL A 16 6.57 -19.28 8.36
C VAL A 16 7.58 -18.97 7.27
N LYS A 17 7.20 -19.19 6.01
CA LYS A 17 8.07 -18.87 4.87
C LYS A 17 7.99 -17.37 4.61
N PRO A 18 9.13 -16.65 4.51
CA PRO A 18 9.14 -15.26 4.11
C PRO A 18 8.54 -15.06 2.71
N ILE A 19 7.84 -13.95 2.51
CA ILE A 19 7.33 -13.50 1.22
C ILE A 19 8.18 -12.34 0.69
N THR A 20 8.40 -12.29 -0.62
CA THR A 20 9.14 -11.19 -1.24
C THR A 20 8.18 -10.05 -1.58
N LEU A 21 8.40 -8.88 -0.99
CA LEU A 21 7.62 -7.67 -1.23
C LEU A 21 8.54 -6.48 -1.55
N TYR A 22 7.92 -5.35 -1.91
CA TYR A 22 8.60 -4.14 -2.32
C TYR A 22 8.22 -2.95 -1.43
N HIS A 23 9.21 -2.15 -1.05
CA HIS A 23 9.03 -0.90 -0.31
C HIS A 23 9.60 0.27 -1.09
N GLY A 24 8.78 1.29 -1.34
CA GLY A 24 9.18 2.55 -1.96
C GLY A 24 9.71 3.54 -0.94
N THR A 25 10.93 4.05 -1.12
CA THR A 25 11.49 5.06 -0.21
C THR A 25 12.39 6.04 -0.95
N SER A 26 12.40 7.30 -0.49
CA SER A 26 13.37 8.32 -0.93
C SER A 26 14.66 8.33 -0.10
N LYS A 27 14.68 7.59 1.03
CA LYS A 27 15.78 7.55 2.00
C LYS A 27 16.65 6.32 1.77
N GLN A 28 17.96 6.49 1.90
CA GLN A 28 18.89 5.36 1.92
C GLN A 28 19.06 4.85 3.36
N PHE A 29 18.72 3.58 3.58
CA PHE A 29 18.96 2.87 4.83
C PHE A 29 19.19 1.39 4.56
N SER A 30 19.83 0.70 5.51
CA SER A 30 20.13 -0.73 5.43
C SER A 30 19.21 -1.59 6.29
N SER A 31 18.35 -0.97 7.10
CA SER A 31 17.42 -1.64 8.00
C SER A 31 16.23 -0.72 8.29
N PHE A 32 15.05 -1.29 8.45
CA PHE A 32 13.88 -0.55 8.90
C PHE A 32 14.01 -0.14 10.37
N SER A 33 13.39 0.97 10.75
CA SER A 33 13.34 1.46 12.13
C SER A 33 11.98 2.05 12.41
N MET A 34 11.46 1.82 13.63
CA MET A 34 10.21 2.42 14.09
C MET A 34 10.25 3.95 14.09
N GLU A 35 11.44 4.53 14.32
CA GLU A 35 11.62 5.98 14.38
C GLU A 35 11.41 6.66 13.02
N GLN A 36 11.55 5.91 11.92
CA GLN A 36 11.45 6.43 10.56
C GLN A 36 10.07 6.17 9.93
N MET A 37 9.17 5.49 10.66
CA MET A 37 7.84 5.15 10.19
C MET A 37 6.89 6.37 10.25
N GLY A 38 5.99 6.46 9.27
CA GLY A 38 5.00 7.54 9.20
C GLY A 38 5.49 8.87 8.63
N GLU A 39 6.75 8.96 8.17
CA GLU A 39 7.29 10.18 7.55
C GLU A 39 7.07 10.26 6.02
N GLY A 40 6.32 9.30 5.44
CA GLY A 40 6.08 9.19 4.00
C GLY A 40 4.75 9.79 3.54
N ALA A 41 4.68 10.17 2.26
CA ALA A 41 3.41 10.49 1.59
C ALA A 41 2.64 9.18 1.31
N GLY A 42 1.36 9.11 1.68
CA GLY A 42 0.53 7.90 1.50
C GLY A 42 0.11 7.21 2.81
N ASP A 43 0.14 7.92 3.95
CA ASP A 43 -0.34 7.38 5.22
C ASP A 43 -1.85 7.09 5.13
N LEU A 44 -2.24 5.83 5.33
CA LEU A 44 -3.66 5.40 5.44
C LEU A 44 -4.21 5.62 6.85
N GLY A 45 -3.51 6.42 7.67
CA GLY A 45 -3.79 6.61 9.08
C GLY A 45 -3.30 5.47 9.96
N ILE A 46 -2.62 4.48 9.39
CA ILE A 46 -2.12 3.28 10.09
C ILE A 46 -0.58 3.36 10.17
N PRO A 47 0.02 3.50 11.36
CA PRO A 47 1.47 3.58 11.47
C PRO A 47 2.11 2.20 11.19
N GLY A 48 3.09 2.11 10.30
CA GLY A 48 3.74 0.83 10.03
C GLY A 48 4.70 0.89 8.86
N ILE A 49 5.27 -0.27 8.51
CA ILE A 49 6.11 -0.42 7.33
C ILE A 49 5.25 -1.00 6.22
N TYR A 50 5.02 -0.18 5.19
CA TYR A 50 4.17 -0.50 4.07
C TYR A 50 4.95 -1.24 2.99
N PHE A 51 4.35 -2.29 2.44
CA PHE A 51 4.88 -3.05 1.34
C PHE A 51 3.79 -3.38 0.32
N THR A 52 4.21 -3.68 -0.90
CA THR A 52 3.33 -4.13 -1.98
C THR A 52 3.99 -5.26 -2.77
N GLU A 53 3.20 -6.12 -3.40
CA GLU A 53 3.69 -7.06 -4.41
C GLU A 53 4.02 -6.36 -5.75
N ASN A 54 3.49 -5.14 -5.95
CA ASN A 54 3.67 -4.38 -7.18
C ASN A 54 4.91 -3.48 -7.11
N LYS A 55 6.01 -3.93 -7.73
CA LYS A 55 7.27 -3.17 -7.80
C LYS A 55 7.10 -1.78 -8.43
N GLU A 56 6.24 -1.64 -9.44
CA GLU A 56 6.01 -0.36 -10.13
C GLU A 56 5.30 0.63 -9.20
N LEU A 57 4.34 0.15 -8.41
CA LEU A 57 3.67 0.96 -7.40
C LEU A 57 4.63 1.39 -6.28
N ALA A 58 5.47 0.47 -5.78
CA ALA A 58 6.52 0.83 -4.82
C ALA A 58 7.43 1.95 -5.37
N GLN A 59 7.76 1.92 -6.67
CA GLN A 59 8.58 2.96 -7.28
C GLN A 59 7.91 4.33 -7.26
N LEU A 60 6.57 4.39 -7.36
CA LEU A 60 5.82 5.64 -7.26
C LEU A 60 6.01 6.27 -5.88
N TYR A 61 5.88 5.50 -4.79
CA TYR A 61 6.06 6.00 -3.42
C TYR A 61 7.50 6.44 -3.11
N GLY A 62 8.50 5.88 -3.79
CA GLY A 62 9.87 6.39 -3.70
C GLY A 62 10.01 7.82 -4.21
N GLY A 63 9.15 8.25 -5.14
CA GLY A 63 9.26 9.54 -5.79
C GLY A 63 10.50 9.65 -6.70
N THR A 64 10.86 10.88 -7.05
CA THR A 64 11.85 11.17 -8.13
C THR A 64 13.27 10.70 -7.87
N LYS A 65 13.66 10.64 -6.59
CA LYS A 65 14.98 10.18 -6.14
C LYS A 65 14.88 8.88 -5.35
N GLY A 66 13.68 8.31 -5.27
CA GLY A 66 13.48 7.12 -4.49
C GLY A 66 13.82 5.87 -5.25
N HIS A 67 13.95 4.84 -4.46
CA HIS A 67 14.31 3.52 -4.90
C HIS A 67 13.36 2.52 -4.27
N VAL A 68 13.24 1.39 -4.95
CA VAL A 68 12.50 0.25 -4.44
C VAL A 68 13.44 -0.68 -3.72
N LEU A 69 13.16 -0.93 -2.46
CA LEU A 69 13.79 -1.99 -1.69
C LEU A 69 13.06 -3.30 -1.96
N THR A 70 13.82 -4.35 -2.24
CA THR A 70 13.30 -5.72 -2.26
C THR A 70 13.48 -6.31 -0.87
N THR A 71 12.38 -6.79 -0.28
CA THR A 71 12.32 -7.17 1.12
C THR A 71 11.72 -8.57 1.27
N GLU A 72 12.33 -9.40 2.09
CA GLU A 72 11.73 -10.63 2.60
C GLU A 72 10.99 -10.30 3.90
N VAL A 73 9.67 -10.47 3.86
CA VAL A 73 8.77 -10.15 4.97
C VAL A 73 8.21 -11.43 5.58
N THR A 74 8.27 -11.54 6.90
CA THR A 74 7.73 -12.67 7.66
C THR A 74 6.52 -12.21 8.47
N MET A 75 5.38 -12.83 8.22
CA MET A 75 4.12 -12.55 8.92
C MET A 75 3.54 -13.87 9.43
N THR A 76 3.24 -13.92 10.72
CA THR A 76 2.72 -15.13 11.38
C THR A 76 1.21 -15.11 11.40
N LYS A 77 0.61 -13.94 11.64
CA LYS A 77 -0.84 -13.78 11.74
C LYS A 77 -1.25 -12.38 11.28
N SER A 78 -1.89 -12.34 10.12
CA SER A 78 -2.33 -11.09 9.49
C SER A 78 -3.82 -10.82 9.74
N TYR A 79 -4.14 -9.56 9.98
CA TYR A 79 -5.51 -9.05 9.99
C TYR A 79 -5.86 -8.56 8.58
N HIS A 80 -6.94 -9.07 8.01
CA HIS A 80 -7.41 -8.64 6.69
C HIS A 80 -8.37 -7.45 6.84
N MET A 81 -8.21 -6.47 5.96
CA MET A 81 -8.99 -5.24 5.98
C MET A 81 -9.40 -4.85 4.57
N ASP A 82 -10.67 -4.56 4.40
CA ASP A 82 -11.20 -4.03 3.15
C ASP A 82 -10.91 -2.53 3.04
N ILE A 83 -10.78 -2.02 1.81
CA ILE A 83 -10.51 -0.59 1.59
C ILE A 83 -11.64 0.29 2.12
N GLU A 84 -12.87 -0.21 2.12
CA GLU A 84 -14.05 0.41 2.70
C GLU A 84 -13.91 0.62 4.21
N ASP A 85 -13.15 -0.19 4.93
CA ASP A 85 -12.91 0.00 6.36
C ASP A 85 -11.91 1.14 6.62
N LEU A 86 -11.07 1.45 5.63
CA LEU A 86 -10.06 2.49 5.68
C LEU A 86 -10.52 3.82 5.14
N MET A 87 -11.44 3.82 4.19
CA MET A 87 -11.78 5.02 3.43
C MET A 87 -13.26 5.35 3.49
N THR A 88 -13.54 6.65 3.51
CA THR A 88 -14.90 7.18 3.40
C THR A 88 -14.93 8.32 2.38
N ILE A 89 -16.12 8.60 1.86
CA ILE A 89 -16.37 9.76 1.02
C ILE A 89 -17.47 10.56 1.71
N PRO A 90 -17.24 11.86 2.00
CA PRO A 90 -18.30 12.71 2.52
C PRO A 90 -19.50 12.72 1.57
N VAL A 91 -20.69 12.50 2.12
CA VAL A 91 -21.96 12.57 1.38
C VAL A 91 -22.84 13.69 1.91
N ASP A 92 -23.65 14.29 1.04
CA ASP A 92 -24.68 15.26 1.43
C ASP A 92 -25.94 14.60 2.03
N GLU A 93 -26.96 15.40 2.31
CA GLU A 93 -28.24 14.93 2.85
C GLU A 93 -28.99 13.97 1.91
N GLU A 94 -28.68 14.00 0.62
CA GLU A 94 -29.25 13.11 -0.41
C GLU A 94 -28.39 11.84 -0.62
N GLY A 95 -27.26 11.71 0.09
CA GLY A 95 -26.32 10.60 -0.05
C GLY A 95 -25.38 10.73 -1.25
N GLN A 96 -25.32 11.90 -1.90
CA GLN A 96 -24.41 12.13 -3.02
C GLN A 96 -23.01 12.49 -2.51
N ALA A 97 -21.97 11.96 -3.16
CA ALA A 97 -20.59 12.29 -2.82
C ALA A 97 -20.31 13.78 -3.06
N VAL A 98 -19.89 14.50 -2.00
CA VAL A 98 -19.61 15.95 -2.04
C VAL A 98 -18.16 16.30 -1.70
N GLY A 99 -17.29 15.30 -1.60
CA GLY A 99 -15.90 15.48 -1.19
C GLY A 99 -14.92 14.56 -1.90
N GLN A 100 -13.64 14.72 -1.54
CA GLN A 100 -12.63 13.73 -1.88
C GLN A 100 -12.69 12.57 -0.89
N PRO A 101 -12.31 11.36 -1.31
CA PRO A 101 -12.08 10.25 -0.39
C PRO A 101 -11.09 10.66 0.70
N GLU A 102 -11.39 10.25 1.94
CA GLU A 102 -10.57 10.53 3.12
C GLU A 102 -10.36 9.25 3.94
N ASN A 103 -9.25 9.20 4.66
CA ASN A 103 -8.99 8.10 5.59
C ASN A 103 -9.97 8.19 6.76
N LYS A 104 -10.59 7.06 7.10
CA LYS A 104 -11.43 6.90 8.29
C LYS A 104 -10.62 6.93 9.58
N LEU A 105 -9.34 6.57 9.51
CA LEU A 105 -8.46 6.50 10.66
C LEU A 105 -7.53 7.70 10.67
N THR A 106 -7.45 8.37 11.82
CA THR A 106 -6.31 9.22 12.16
C THR A 106 -5.13 8.37 12.59
N ASN A 107 -3.91 8.92 12.54
CA ASN A 107 -2.69 8.21 12.98
C ASN A 107 -2.81 7.69 14.43
N LYS A 108 -3.52 8.41 15.28
CA LYS A 108 -3.78 8.00 16.66
C LYS A 108 -4.71 6.78 16.73
N GLU A 109 -5.76 6.76 15.91
CA GLU A 109 -6.70 5.63 15.84
C GLU A 109 -6.06 4.40 15.19
N GLY A 110 -5.24 4.59 14.14
CA GLY A 110 -4.46 3.50 13.57
C GLY A 110 -3.45 2.92 14.56
N GLN A 111 -2.78 3.77 15.36
CA GLN A 111 -1.91 3.30 16.44
C GLN A 111 -2.70 2.44 17.46
N GLN A 112 -3.88 2.89 17.87
CA GLN A 112 -4.75 2.14 18.77
C GLN A 112 -5.20 0.80 18.18
N LEU A 113 -5.53 0.79 16.88
CA LEU A 113 -5.88 -0.41 16.15
C LEU A 113 -4.72 -1.42 16.17
N ILE A 114 -3.49 -0.99 15.86
CA ILE A 114 -2.33 -1.87 15.86
C ILE A 114 -2.05 -2.42 17.26
N GLU A 115 -2.14 -1.60 18.30
CA GLU A 115 -1.99 -2.06 19.68
C GLU A 115 -3.04 -3.11 20.06
N GLN A 116 -4.30 -2.91 19.63
CA GLN A 116 -5.38 -3.87 19.84
C GLN A 116 -5.13 -5.18 19.09
N LEU A 117 -4.73 -5.11 17.82
CA LEU A 117 -4.43 -6.27 16.98
C LEU A 117 -3.21 -7.05 17.54
N GLY A 118 -2.17 -6.33 17.97
CA GLY A 118 -1.00 -6.91 18.64
C GLY A 118 -1.36 -7.68 19.91
N ARG A 119 -2.28 -7.16 20.74
CA ARG A 119 -2.80 -7.90 21.92
C ARG A 119 -3.57 -9.17 21.55
N GLN A 120 -4.10 -9.25 20.34
CA GLN A 120 -4.78 -10.43 19.78
C GLN A 120 -3.82 -11.36 19.01
N GLY A 121 -2.51 -11.06 19.05
CA GLY A 121 -1.46 -11.85 18.44
C GLY A 121 -1.32 -11.65 16.93
N TYR A 122 -1.93 -10.62 16.36
CA TYR A 122 -1.66 -10.22 14.98
C TYR A 122 -0.34 -9.43 14.92
N ASP A 123 0.44 -9.65 13.87
CA ASP A 123 1.72 -8.99 13.64
C ASP A 123 1.73 -8.16 12.34
N SER A 124 0.62 -8.13 11.63
CA SER A 124 0.49 -7.45 10.34
C SER A 124 -0.96 -7.16 9.99
N ILE A 125 -1.16 -6.20 9.08
CA ILE A 125 -2.41 -5.95 8.36
C ILE A 125 -2.16 -6.23 6.87
N ILE A 126 -3.11 -6.90 6.24
CA ILE A 126 -3.20 -7.01 4.79
C ILE A 126 -4.43 -6.21 4.36
N ILE A 127 -4.22 -5.19 3.54
CA ILE A 127 -5.31 -4.47 2.90
C ILE A 127 -5.62 -5.22 1.61
N ASP A 128 -6.84 -5.72 1.53
CA ASP A 128 -7.27 -6.55 0.42
C ASP A 128 -7.40 -5.73 -0.89
N VAL A 129 -7.46 -6.45 -2.01
CA VAL A 129 -7.61 -5.84 -3.33
C VAL A 129 -8.95 -5.10 -3.39
N ALA A 130 -8.91 -3.83 -3.83
CA ALA A 130 -10.12 -3.06 -4.02
C ALA A 130 -10.96 -3.67 -5.16
N SER A 131 -12.27 -3.78 -4.95
CA SER A 131 -13.17 -4.14 -6.05
C SER A 131 -13.16 -3.03 -7.11
N GLU A 132 -13.55 -3.32 -8.35
CA GLU A 132 -13.67 -2.28 -9.39
C GLU A 132 -14.61 -1.14 -8.94
N GLU A 133 -15.72 -1.47 -8.26
CA GLU A 133 -16.64 -0.49 -7.70
C GLU A 133 -15.95 0.39 -6.64
N SER A 134 -15.15 -0.21 -5.75
CA SER A 134 -14.40 0.50 -4.71
C SER A 134 -13.33 1.40 -5.32
N ASP A 135 -12.57 0.88 -6.30
CA ASP A 135 -11.52 1.62 -7.01
C ASP A 135 -12.08 2.86 -7.72
N GLU A 136 -13.21 2.70 -8.42
CA GLU A 136 -13.91 3.79 -9.07
C GLU A 136 -14.49 4.78 -8.06
N ARG A 137 -15.21 4.28 -7.05
CA ARG A 137 -15.84 5.09 -6.00
C ARG A 137 -14.82 5.96 -5.29
N PHE A 138 -13.72 5.36 -4.85
CA PHE A 138 -12.68 6.03 -4.08
C PHE A 138 -11.56 6.65 -4.95
N GLY A 139 -11.69 6.61 -6.28
CA GLY A 139 -10.69 7.17 -7.19
C GLY A 139 -9.27 6.66 -6.92
N LEU A 140 -9.13 5.40 -6.52
CA LEU A 140 -7.83 4.81 -6.13
C LEU A 140 -6.93 4.66 -7.35
N GLY A 141 -7.53 4.53 -8.52
CA GLY A 141 -6.84 4.49 -9.80
C GLY A 141 -5.90 3.30 -9.89
N GLY A 142 -6.34 2.14 -9.37
CA GLY A 142 -5.65 0.85 -9.32
C GLY A 142 -4.50 0.76 -8.30
N GLU A 143 -4.42 1.65 -7.32
CA GLU A 143 -3.42 1.59 -6.24
C GLU A 143 -3.56 0.32 -5.38
N PHE A 144 -4.77 -0.24 -5.33
CA PHE A 144 -5.11 -1.46 -4.60
C PHE A 144 -5.50 -2.59 -5.55
N ASP A 145 -4.90 -2.65 -6.74
CA ASP A 145 -5.03 -3.79 -7.68
C ASP A 145 -4.25 -5.04 -7.21
N THR A 146 -3.39 -4.86 -6.21
CA THR A 146 -2.70 -5.90 -5.45
C THR A 146 -2.84 -5.59 -3.96
N PRO A 147 -2.76 -6.62 -3.09
CA PRO A 147 -2.80 -6.38 -1.66
C PRO A 147 -1.66 -5.47 -1.19
N GLN A 148 -1.94 -4.66 -0.18
CA GLN A 148 -0.94 -3.86 0.54
C GLN A 148 -0.68 -4.50 1.89
N TYR A 149 0.57 -4.48 2.34
CA TYR A 149 0.99 -5.15 3.56
C TYR A 149 1.56 -4.12 4.52
N ILE A 150 1.11 -4.17 5.77
CA ILE A 150 1.61 -3.31 6.85
C ILE A 150 2.11 -4.23 7.95
N VAL A 151 3.41 -4.17 8.27
CA VAL A 151 3.98 -4.90 9.41
C VAL A 151 4.22 -3.94 10.58
N PHE A 152 4.13 -4.48 11.80
CA PHE A 152 4.17 -3.69 13.02
C PHE A 152 5.59 -3.55 13.59
N SER A 153 6.52 -4.40 13.16
CA SER A 153 7.89 -4.46 13.68
C SER A 153 8.93 -4.58 12.55
N PRO A 154 10.06 -3.87 12.65
CA PRO A 154 11.13 -3.92 11.64
C PRO A 154 11.80 -5.29 11.55
N GLU A 155 11.79 -6.08 12.62
CA GLU A 155 12.33 -7.43 12.65
C GLU A 155 11.59 -8.40 11.70
N GLN A 156 10.36 -8.04 11.29
CA GLN A 156 9.59 -8.79 10.30
C GLN A 156 10.10 -8.61 8.87
N ALA A 157 10.98 -7.65 8.61
CA ALA A 157 11.34 -7.21 7.27
C ALA A 157 12.86 -7.16 7.05
N ASN A 158 13.37 -8.02 6.18
CA ASN A 158 14.79 -8.09 5.82
C ASN A 158 15.03 -7.59 4.39
N ILE A 159 15.89 -6.59 4.22
CA ILE A 159 16.25 -6.08 2.88
C ILE A 159 17.19 -7.09 2.20
N VAL A 160 16.76 -7.67 1.08
CA VAL A 160 17.45 -8.79 0.41
C VAL A 160 18.33 -8.34 -0.74
N SER A 161 18.05 -7.18 -1.33
CA SER A 161 18.90 -6.60 -2.37
C SER A 161 19.03 -5.10 -2.18
N PRO A 162 20.28 -4.58 -2.28
CA PRO A 162 20.51 -3.16 -2.17
C PRO A 162 19.85 -2.43 -3.34
N VAL A 163 19.42 -1.20 -3.02
CA VAL A 163 19.02 -0.12 -3.92
C VAL A 163 19.50 -0.34 -5.37
N THR A 164 18.61 -0.77 -6.28
CA THR A 164 18.91 -0.64 -7.71
C THR A 164 18.89 0.86 -8.04
N PRO A 165 20.01 1.46 -8.49
CA PRO A 165 20.03 2.89 -8.78
C PRO A 165 19.12 3.22 -9.97
N GLU A 166 18.36 4.32 -9.78
CA GLU A 166 17.62 5.14 -10.74
C GLU A 166 17.10 4.47 -12.03
N VAL A 167 15.81 4.13 -12.01
CA VAL A 167 14.97 4.49 -13.15
C VAL A 167 14.41 5.87 -12.81
N VAL A 168 14.78 6.90 -13.56
CA VAL A 168 14.20 8.25 -13.44
C VAL A 168 12.72 8.15 -13.83
N GLY A 169 11.89 7.84 -12.84
CA GLY A 169 10.44 7.82 -12.98
C GLY A 169 9.87 9.23 -13.11
N PRO A 170 8.66 9.37 -13.66
CA PRO A 170 7.93 10.63 -13.69
C PRO A 170 7.69 11.15 -12.27
N ARG A 171 7.65 12.48 -12.08
CA ARG A 171 7.35 13.07 -10.76
C ARG A 171 5.96 12.67 -10.31
N LEU A 172 5.79 12.26 -9.05
CA LEU A 172 4.48 11.88 -8.49
C LEU A 172 3.45 13.00 -8.66
N GLU A 173 3.85 14.26 -8.46
CA GLU A 173 3.03 15.45 -8.73
C GLU A 173 2.49 15.47 -10.18
N ASN A 174 3.33 15.15 -11.16
CA ASN A 174 2.90 15.08 -12.55
C ASN A 174 1.95 13.91 -12.81
N VAL A 175 2.18 12.77 -12.14
CA VAL A 175 1.31 11.58 -12.23
C VAL A 175 -0.07 11.90 -11.67
N VAL A 176 -0.13 12.52 -10.49
CA VAL A 176 -1.38 12.97 -9.86
C VAL A 176 -2.08 14.02 -10.72
N ASP A 177 -1.34 14.94 -11.33
CA ASP A 177 -1.93 15.94 -12.23
C ASP A 177 -2.47 15.32 -13.54
N TYR A 178 -1.80 14.31 -14.10
CA TYR A 178 -2.34 13.55 -15.24
C TYR A 178 -3.58 12.76 -14.84
N ASP A 179 -3.49 12.08 -13.70
CA ASP A 179 -4.57 11.27 -13.14
C ASP A 179 -5.83 12.11 -12.87
N ARG A 180 -5.67 13.37 -12.45
CA ARG A 180 -6.80 14.31 -12.25
C ARG A 180 -7.34 14.90 -13.55
N ARG A 181 -6.48 15.14 -14.55
CA ARG A 181 -6.86 15.79 -15.81
C ARG A 181 -7.59 14.89 -16.79
N TYR A 182 -7.30 13.59 -16.76
CA TYR A 182 -7.80 12.63 -17.73
C TYR A 182 -8.57 11.53 -17.02
N THR A 183 -9.61 11.02 -17.67
CA THR A 183 -10.29 9.78 -17.26
C THR A 183 -9.40 8.57 -17.52
N LEU A 184 -9.71 7.43 -16.87
CA LEU A 184 -8.97 6.19 -17.13
C LEU A 184 -9.07 5.78 -18.61
N GLU A 185 -10.25 5.94 -19.23
CA GLU A 185 -10.45 5.63 -20.64
C GLU A 185 -9.59 6.50 -21.56
N GLU A 186 -9.53 7.82 -21.30
CA GLU A 186 -8.64 8.73 -22.04
C GLU A 186 -7.17 8.36 -21.87
N LEU A 187 -6.73 8.04 -20.65
CA LEU A 187 -5.35 7.61 -20.41
C LEU A 187 -5.03 6.30 -21.12
N ARG A 188 -5.95 5.34 -21.12
CA ARG A 188 -5.81 4.08 -21.88
C ARG A 188 -5.69 4.36 -23.37
N GLU A 189 -6.50 5.25 -23.90
CA GLU A 189 -6.45 5.61 -25.32
C GLU A 189 -5.15 6.33 -25.69
N MET A 190 -4.71 7.30 -24.88
CA MET A 190 -3.40 7.94 -25.03
C MET A 190 -2.26 6.90 -24.98
N ALA A 191 -2.33 5.94 -24.06
CA ALA A 191 -1.32 4.88 -23.98
C ALA A 191 -1.29 4.02 -25.24
N ARG A 192 -2.44 3.64 -25.81
CA ARG A 192 -2.50 2.90 -27.09
C ARG A 192 -1.89 3.70 -28.23
N GLN A 193 -2.23 4.99 -28.34
CA GLN A 193 -1.71 5.88 -29.38
C GLN A 193 -0.18 6.02 -29.31
N GLU A 194 0.36 6.03 -28.09
CA GLU A 194 1.79 6.07 -27.84
C GLU A 194 2.48 4.70 -27.87
N GLY A 195 1.76 3.62 -28.23
CA GLY A 195 2.31 2.26 -28.25
C GLY A 195 2.77 1.76 -26.88
N LEU A 196 2.19 2.30 -25.80
CA LEU A 196 2.37 1.86 -24.42
C LEU A 196 1.26 0.88 -24.04
N SER A 197 1.46 0.10 -22.97
CA SER A 197 0.40 -0.77 -22.46
C SER A 197 -0.75 0.06 -21.88
N PRO A 198 -2.02 -0.16 -22.33
CA PRO A 198 -3.18 0.48 -21.74
C PRO A 198 -3.72 -0.29 -20.52
N SER A 199 -3.10 -1.40 -20.12
CA SER A 199 -3.55 -2.19 -18.98
C SER A 199 -2.98 -1.66 -17.66
N GLY A 200 -3.71 -1.84 -16.57
CA GLY A 200 -3.27 -1.47 -15.22
C GLY A 200 -3.90 -0.19 -14.68
N SER A 201 -3.36 0.22 -13.54
CA SER A 201 -3.80 1.34 -12.73
C SER A 201 -3.74 2.68 -13.50
N LYS A 202 -4.66 3.60 -13.19
CA LYS A 202 -4.75 4.92 -13.82
C LYS A 202 -3.45 5.71 -13.63
N LYS A 203 -2.92 5.70 -12.41
CA LYS A 203 -1.61 6.27 -12.06
C LYS A 203 -0.46 5.57 -12.79
N GLY A 204 -0.52 4.24 -12.95
CA GLY A 204 0.49 3.49 -13.71
C GLY A 204 0.49 3.85 -15.20
N ILE A 205 -0.68 4.02 -15.80
CA ILE A 205 -0.81 4.49 -17.18
C ILE A 205 -0.30 5.94 -17.31
N ALA A 206 -0.74 6.84 -16.44
CA ALA A 206 -0.26 8.22 -16.38
C ALA A 206 1.27 8.29 -16.22
N ALA A 207 1.84 7.48 -15.33
CA ALA A 207 3.28 7.41 -15.13
C ALA A 207 4.01 6.98 -16.41
N ARG A 208 3.53 5.95 -17.12
CA ARG A 208 4.13 5.53 -18.38
C ARG A 208 4.06 6.61 -19.46
N LEU A 209 2.93 7.33 -19.55
CA LEU A 209 2.76 8.45 -20.48
C LEU A 209 3.75 9.59 -20.17
N ILE A 210 3.90 9.98 -18.90
CA ILE A 210 4.83 11.03 -18.50
C ILE A 210 6.29 10.59 -18.70
N ALA A 211 6.61 9.33 -18.39
CA ALA A 211 7.95 8.78 -18.63
C ALA A 211 8.35 8.83 -20.10
N LYS A 212 7.36 8.75 -21.01
CA LYS A 212 7.55 8.91 -22.46
C LYS A 212 7.67 10.37 -22.92
N GLY A 213 7.51 11.33 -22.00
CA GLY A 213 7.69 12.76 -22.25
C GLY A 213 6.41 13.52 -22.59
N LEU A 214 5.23 12.90 -22.45
CA LEU A 214 3.95 13.61 -22.57
C LEU A 214 3.74 14.49 -21.32
N LYS A 215 3.32 15.75 -21.52
CA LYS A 215 3.13 16.77 -20.47
C LYS A 215 1.66 17.11 -20.28
#